data_AF-A0AAV2RA29-F1
#
_entry.id   AF-A0AAV2RA29-F1
#
_cell.length_a   1.000
_cell.length_b   1.000
_cell.length_c   1.000
_cell.angle_alpha   90.00
_cell.angle_beta   90.00
_cell.angle_gamma   90.00
#
_symmetry.space_group_name_H-M   'P 1'
#
loop_
_entity.id
_entity.type
_entity.pdbx_description
1 polymer ?
#
loop_
_entity_poly.entity_id
_entity_poly.type
_entity_poly.pdbx_seq_one_letter_code
_entity_poly.pdbx_strand_id
1 'polypeptide(L)'
;AADVWAMGITLYAFVYGRLPFHDENIVVLYDKIRSSSLVFPPVPFISDDLKDLISLLLEKDASKRLTLSEIKEHPWVSAGSQYPLPSEEENCVLIEVTEEEVESCVRSIPKLETLILIKCMLKKHSFQHPFKMNAFIKEQFARAGRSHSAPGSYEFFLDRKMSLDTSLPAVDELEVSPEDR
;
A
#
# COMPACT_ATOMS: atom_id res chain seq x y z
N ALA A 1 18.70 -8.69 4.40
CA ALA A 1 18.87 -9.73 3.36
C ALA A 1 17.56 -10.40 2.94
N ALA A 2 16.66 -10.74 3.88
CA ALA A 2 15.35 -11.30 3.54
C ALA A 2 14.45 -10.30 2.79
N ASP A 3 14.44 -9.03 3.20
CA ASP A 3 13.62 -7.99 2.56
C ASP A 3 14.04 -7.74 1.11
N VAL A 4 15.35 -7.75 0.84
CA VAL A 4 15.89 -7.64 -0.53
C VAL A 4 15.38 -8.78 -1.42
N TRP A 5 15.36 -10.01 -0.89
CA TRP A 5 14.81 -11.15 -1.61
C TRP A 5 13.32 -10.94 -1.90
N ALA A 6 12.54 -10.58 -0.88
CA ALA A 6 11.11 -10.31 -1.03
C ALA A 6 10.85 -9.20 -2.08
N MET A 7 11.66 -8.14 -2.07
CA MET A 7 11.62 -7.07 -3.06
C MET A 7 11.87 -7.58 -4.48
N GLY A 8 12.84 -8.46 -4.70
CA GLY A 8 13.07 -9.10 -6.00
C GLY A 8 11.87 -9.92 -6.48
N ILE A 9 11.24 -10.69 -5.59
CA ILE A 9 10.03 -11.47 -5.89
C ILE A 9 8.88 -10.54 -6.27
N THR A 10 8.67 -9.47 -5.50
CA THR A 10 7.62 -8.47 -5.74
C THR A 10 7.85 -7.72 -7.05
N LEU A 11 9.08 -7.30 -7.33
CA LEU A 11 9.43 -6.61 -8.59
C LEU A 11 9.17 -7.51 -9.80
N TYR A 12 9.59 -8.77 -9.74
CA TYR A 12 9.29 -9.74 -10.80
C TYR A 12 7.76 -9.89 -10.98
N ALA A 13 7.00 -9.94 -9.90
CA ALA A 13 5.55 -10.05 -9.96
C ALA A 13 4.87 -8.80 -10.56
N PHE A 14 5.40 -7.60 -10.33
CA PHE A 14 4.91 -6.38 -10.98
C PHE A 14 5.12 -6.40 -12.49
N VAL A 15 6.26 -6.93 -12.94
CA VAL A 15 6.59 -7.00 -14.38
C VAL A 15 5.76 -8.06 -15.09
N TYR A 16 5.69 -9.27 -14.53
CA TYR A 16 5.14 -10.44 -15.23
C TYR A 16 3.75 -10.86 -14.77
N GLY A 17 3.21 -10.25 -13.70
CA GLY A 17 1.92 -10.64 -13.11
C GLY A 17 1.92 -12.03 -12.47
N ARG A 18 3.09 -12.65 -12.27
CA ARG A 18 3.25 -13.99 -11.70
C ARG A 18 4.55 -14.10 -10.91
N LEU A 19 4.66 -15.11 -10.06
CA LEU A 19 5.87 -15.37 -9.27
C LEU A 19 6.95 -16.07 -10.12
N PRO A 20 8.24 -15.84 -9.82
CA PRO A 20 9.34 -16.51 -10.51
C PRO A 20 9.48 -17.99 -10.12
N PHE A 21 9.04 -18.35 -8.91
CA PHE A 21 9.02 -19.72 -8.40
C PHE A 21 7.61 -20.07 -7.92
N HIS A 22 7.07 -21.17 -8.44
CA HIS A 22 5.75 -21.67 -8.06
C HIS A 22 5.67 -23.19 -8.26
N ASP A 23 4.97 -23.85 -7.34
CA ASP A 23 4.60 -25.26 -7.41
C ASP A 23 3.42 -25.51 -6.45
N GLU A 24 2.56 -26.48 -6.76
CA GLU A 24 1.47 -26.91 -5.87
C GLU A 24 2.01 -27.72 -4.69
N ASN A 25 3.12 -28.45 -4.90
CA ASN A 25 3.80 -29.19 -3.85
C ASN A 25 4.81 -28.30 -3.14
N ILE A 26 4.57 -28.07 -1.85
CA ILE A 26 5.42 -27.20 -1.02
C ILE A 26 6.89 -27.67 -0.95
N VAL A 27 7.16 -28.97 -0.98
CA VAL A 27 8.52 -29.51 -0.94
C VAL A 27 9.26 -29.17 -2.22
N VAL A 28 8.60 -29.38 -3.37
CA VAL A 28 9.16 -29.04 -4.69
C VAL A 28 9.34 -27.52 -4.83
N LEU A 29 8.42 -26.73 -4.30
CA LEU A 29 8.54 -25.27 -4.27
C LEU A 29 9.79 -24.83 -3.49
N TYR A 30 10.05 -25.40 -2.31
CA TYR A 30 11.25 -25.06 -1.53
C TYR A 30 12.53 -25.43 -2.27
N ASP A 31 12.56 -26.58 -2.94
CA ASP A 31 13.71 -26.97 -3.76
C ASP A 31 13.89 -26.01 -4.95
N LYS A 32 12.81 -25.61 -5.62
CA LYS A 32 12.85 -24.58 -6.68
C LYS A 32 13.40 -23.24 -6.16
N ILE A 33 12.91 -22.78 -5.02
CA ILE A 33 13.39 -21.55 -4.38
C ILE A 33 14.88 -21.65 -4.07
N ARG A 34 15.38 -22.82 -3.63
CA ARG A 34 16.78 -23.02 -3.28
C ARG A 34 17.70 -23.12 -4.50
N SER A 35 17.34 -23.91 -5.51
CA SER A 35 18.29 -24.33 -6.56
C SER A 35 17.89 -24.00 -7.99
N SER A 36 16.62 -23.68 -8.27
CA SER A 36 16.24 -23.35 -9.65
C SER A 36 16.76 -21.98 -10.05
N SER A 37 17.29 -21.90 -11.27
CA SER A 37 17.69 -20.66 -11.93
C SER A 37 16.46 -19.78 -12.19
N LEU A 38 16.65 -18.47 -12.13
CA LEU A 38 15.64 -17.50 -12.53
C LEU A 38 15.43 -17.55 -14.04
N VAL A 39 14.18 -17.51 -14.48
CA VAL A 39 13.81 -17.54 -15.91
C VAL A 39 12.99 -16.29 -16.22
N PHE A 40 13.39 -15.56 -17.26
CA PHE A 40 12.67 -14.40 -17.77
C PHE A 40 11.83 -14.79 -18.98
N PRO A 41 10.50 -14.68 -18.90
CA PRO A 41 9.61 -14.90 -20.04
C PRO A 41 9.93 -13.92 -21.18
N PRO A 42 9.71 -14.31 -22.45
CA PRO A 42 9.98 -13.44 -23.59
C PRO A 42 9.03 -12.24 -23.68
N VAL A 43 7.88 -12.29 -22.98
CA VAL A 43 6.86 -11.23 -22.97
C VAL A 43 6.44 -10.94 -21.52
N PRO A 44 6.33 -9.65 -21.12
CA PRO A 44 6.75 -8.46 -21.87
C PRO A 44 8.28 -8.41 -22.05
N PHE A 45 8.72 -7.72 -23.11
CA PHE A 45 10.13 -7.39 -23.27
C PHE A 45 10.50 -6.32 -22.24
N ILE A 46 11.55 -6.58 -21.48
CA ILE A 46 12.08 -5.64 -20.48
C ILE A 46 13.55 -5.35 -20.77
N SER A 47 14.02 -4.20 -20.31
CA SER A 47 15.43 -3.80 -20.44
C SER A 47 16.35 -4.77 -19.73
N ASP A 48 17.59 -4.86 -20.22
CA ASP A 48 18.59 -5.74 -19.63
C ASP A 48 18.99 -5.27 -18.23
N ASP A 49 19.00 -3.97 -17.96
CA ASP A 49 19.20 -3.42 -16.61
C ASP A 49 18.14 -3.91 -15.61
N LEU A 50 16.87 -4.06 -16.02
CA LEU A 50 15.84 -4.60 -15.13
C LEU A 50 16.05 -6.09 -14.86
N LYS A 51 16.43 -6.86 -15.89
CA LYS A 51 16.76 -8.29 -15.72
C LYS A 51 17.95 -8.46 -14.78
N ASP A 52 18.97 -7.63 -14.95
CA ASP A 52 20.17 -7.63 -14.12
C ASP A 52 19.81 -7.34 -12.66
N LEU A 53 19.07 -6.26 -12.40
CA LEU A 53 18.61 -5.91 -11.06
C LEU A 53 17.84 -7.07 -10.40
N ILE A 54 16.82 -7.63 -11.08
CA ILE A 54 16.02 -8.73 -10.54
C ILE A 54 16.91 -9.95 -10.25
N SER A 55 17.89 -10.23 -11.10
CA SER A 55 18.82 -11.35 -10.92
C SER A 55 19.69 -11.16 -9.67
N LEU A 56 20.22 -9.94 -9.47
CA LEU A 56 21.04 -9.60 -8.30
C LEU A 56 20.22 -9.58 -6.99
N LEU A 57 18.95 -9.17 -7.04
CA LEU A 57 18.02 -9.24 -5.91
C LEU A 57 17.67 -10.69 -5.53
N LEU A 58 17.57 -11.58 -6.53
CA LEU A 58 17.24 -12.99 -6.37
C LEU A 58 18.46 -13.92 -6.36
N GLU A 59 19.63 -13.38 -6.03
CA GLU A 59 20.83 -14.16 -5.76
C GLU A 59 20.58 -15.11 -4.58
N LYS A 60 20.91 -16.39 -4.77
CA LYS A 60 20.64 -17.46 -3.79
C LYS A 60 21.55 -17.32 -2.58
N ASP A 61 22.81 -16.96 -2.82
CA ASP A 61 23.77 -16.66 -1.76
C ASP A 61 23.47 -15.29 -1.15
N ALA A 62 22.97 -15.29 0.10
CA ALA A 62 22.58 -14.07 0.79
C ALA A 62 23.76 -13.09 1.00
N SER A 63 25.01 -13.58 1.00
CA SER A 63 26.21 -12.75 1.13
C SER A 63 26.61 -12.07 -0.18
N LYS A 64 26.16 -12.60 -1.33
CA LYS A 64 26.39 -12.02 -2.66
C LYS A 64 25.20 -11.21 -3.17
N ARG A 65 24.07 -11.31 -2.49
CA ARG A 65 22.85 -10.58 -2.84
C ARG A 65 23.06 -9.09 -2.64
N LEU A 66 22.58 -8.33 -3.62
CA LEU A 66 22.69 -6.87 -3.66
C LEU A 66 22.19 -6.23 -2.36
N THR A 67 22.97 -5.30 -1.81
CA THR A 67 22.59 -4.53 -0.62
C THR A 67 21.68 -3.36 -0.98
N LEU A 68 20.97 -2.81 -0.01
CA LEU A 68 20.05 -1.69 -0.26
C LEU A 68 20.79 -0.45 -0.81
N SER A 69 22.00 -0.18 -0.34
CA SER A 69 22.84 0.92 -0.84
C SER A 69 23.19 0.72 -2.32
N GLU A 70 23.61 -0.49 -2.71
CA GLU A 70 23.92 -0.82 -4.11
C GLU A 70 22.67 -0.78 -5.00
N ILE A 71 21.50 -1.21 -4.48
CA ILE A 71 20.22 -1.12 -5.22
C ILE A 71 19.91 0.33 -5.58
N LYS A 72 20.15 1.29 -4.67
CA LYS A 72 19.88 2.71 -4.93
C LYS A 72 20.72 3.28 -6.07
N GLU A 73 21.93 2.75 -6.25
CA GLU A 73 22.87 3.17 -7.28
C GLU A 73 22.66 2.45 -8.61
N HIS A 74 21.97 1.30 -8.60
CA HIS A 74 21.77 0.45 -9.75
C HIS A 74 21.23 1.25 -10.96
N PRO A 75 21.77 1.05 -12.19
CA PRO A 75 21.41 1.85 -13.38
C PRO A 75 19.90 1.92 -13.66
N TRP A 76 19.18 0.81 -13.45
CA TRP A 76 17.73 0.79 -13.60
C TRP A 76 16.98 1.70 -12.60
N VAL A 77 17.48 1.81 -11.37
CA VAL A 77 16.85 2.61 -10.30
C VAL A 77 17.20 4.09 -10.46
N SER A 78 18.45 4.40 -10.76
CA SER A 78 18.96 5.77 -10.88
C SER A 78 18.83 6.37 -12.29
N ALA A 79 18.29 5.61 -13.25
CA ALA A 79 18.29 5.91 -14.69
C ALA A 79 19.68 6.32 -15.21
N GLY A 80 20.72 5.57 -14.79
CA GLY A 80 22.12 5.91 -15.07
C GLY A 80 22.56 7.21 -14.40
N SER A 81 22.23 7.38 -13.12
CA SER A 81 22.53 8.56 -12.29
C SER A 81 21.80 9.85 -12.66
N GLN A 82 20.81 9.82 -13.55
CA GLN A 82 19.98 10.99 -13.87
C GLN A 82 19.00 11.33 -12.73
N TYR A 83 18.53 10.32 -11.99
CA TYR A 83 17.59 10.46 -10.89
C TYR A 83 18.13 9.74 -9.64
N PRO A 84 19.14 10.30 -8.96
CA PRO A 84 19.68 9.67 -7.76
C PRO A 84 18.63 9.66 -6.65
N LEU A 85 18.54 8.52 -5.94
CA LEU A 85 17.74 8.45 -4.73
C LEU A 85 18.42 9.24 -3.59
N PRO A 86 17.66 9.91 -2.72
CA PRO A 86 18.22 10.68 -1.61
C PRO A 86 19.08 9.79 -0.71
N SER A 87 20.15 10.35 -0.17
CA SER A 87 21.02 9.70 0.80
C SER A 87 20.27 9.33 2.09
N GLU A 88 20.84 8.44 2.91
CA GLU A 88 20.23 8.11 4.20
C GLU A 88 20.14 9.33 5.12
N GLU A 89 21.12 10.22 5.06
CA GLU A 89 21.18 11.48 5.81
C GLU A 89 20.03 12.42 5.44
N GLU A 90 19.65 12.48 4.17
CA GLU A 90 18.53 13.29 3.68
C GLU A 90 17.17 12.66 3.98
N ASN A 91 17.08 11.33 4.01
CA ASN A 91 15.82 10.60 4.16
C ASN A 91 15.46 10.33 5.64
N CYS A 92 16.47 10.24 6.51
CA CYS A 92 16.31 10.03 7.95
C CYS A 92 16.51 11.33 8.72
N VAL A 93 15.71 12.35 8.41
CA VAL A 93 15.59 13.52 9.29
C VAL A 93 14.97 13.02 10.60
N LEU A 94 15.71 13.17 11.70
CA LEU A 94 15.17 12.96 13.04
C LEU A 94 14.03 13.95 13.25
N ILE A 95 12.80 13.45 13.12
CA ILE A 95 11.60 14.19 13.51
C ILE A 95 11.59 14.17 15.04
N GLU A 96 12.08 15.25 15.63
CA GLU A 96 11.92 15.48 17.07
C GLU A 96 10.45 15.77 17.34
N VAL A 97 9.77 14.83 17.99
CA VAL A 97 8.39 15.02 18.42
C VAL A 97 8.39 16.11 19.48
N THR A 98 7.80 17.27 19.17
CA THR A 98 7.75 18.39 20.13
C THR A 98 6.66 18.16 21.18
N GLU A 99 6.80 18.78 22.35
CA GLU A 99 5.78 18.68 23.41
C GLU A 99 4.41 19.19 22.93
N GLU A 100 4.40 20.20 22.04
CA GLU A 100 3.18 20.73 21.43
C GLU A 100 2.51 19.74 20.47
N GLU A 101 3.28 18.95 19.71
CA GLU A 101 2.75 17.89 18.86
C GLU A 101 2.11 16.77 19.69
N VAL A 102 2.71 16.41 20.83
CA VAL A 102 2.14 15.45 21.78
C VAL A 102 0.86 16.00 22.42
N GLU A 103 0.85 17.26 22.85
CA GLU A 103 -0.33 17.87 23.48
C GLU A 103 -1.49 18.01 22.47
N SER A 104 -1.17 18.26 21.21
CA SER A 104 -2.16 18.39 20.14
C SER A 104 -2.57 17.06 19.49
N CYS A 105 -1.87 15.95 19.75
CA CYS A 105 -2.19 14.65 19.13
C CYS A 105 -3.53 14.09 19.63
N VAL A 106 -3.96 14.45 20.85
CA VAL A 106 -5.28 14.10 21.40
C VAL A 106 -6.13 15.35 21.53
N ARG A 107 -6.88 15.67 20.46
CA ARG A 107 -7.88 16.73 20.52
C ARG A 107 -9.11 16.24 21.28
N SER A 108 -9.35 16.81 22.46
CA SER A 108 -10.56 16.56 23.22
C SER A 108 -11.78 16.94 22.39
N ILE A 109 -12.63 15.96 22.12
CA ILE A 109 -13.89 16.20 21.45
C ILE A 109 -14.79 16.96 22.44
N PRO A 110 -15.23 18.20 22.14
CA PRO A 110 -16.10 18.93 23.03
C PRO A 110 -17.35 18.10 23.29
N LYS A 111 -17.62 17.82 24.57
CA LYS A 111 -18.71 17.01 25.15
C LYS A 111 -19.36 16.09 24.11
N LEU A 112 -18.87 14.86 24.04
CA LEU A 112 -19.37 13.82 23.13
C LEU A 112 -20.90 13.74 23.07
N GLU A 113 -21.59 13.95 24.20
CA GLU A 113 -23.05 14.06 24.28
C GLU A 113 -23.64 15.13 23.34
N THR A 114 -23.03 16.30 23.27
CA THR A 114 -23.44 17.41 22.39
C THR A 114 -23.22 17.07 20.91
N LEU A 115 -22.14 16.38 20.57
CA LEU A 115 -21.95 15.93 19.18
C LEU A 115 -22.90 14.81 18.78
N ILE A 116 -23.16 13.87 19.69
CA ILE A 116 -24.18 12.83 19.49
C ILE A 116 -25.55 13.50 19.29
N LEU A 117 -25.88 14.49 20.12
CA LEU A 117 -27.09 15.28 20.04
C LEU A 117 -27.22 15.99 18.69
N ILE A 118 -26.21 16.78 18.30
CA ILE A 118 -26.19 17.52 17.03
C ILE A 118 -26.29 16.57 15.84
N LYS A 119 -25.53 15.46 15.85
CA LYS A 119 -25.60 14.46 14.77
C LYS A 119 -26.98 13.80 14.68
N CYS A 120 -27.61 13.51 15.82
CA CYS A 120 -28.98 13.01 15.86
C CYS A 120 -29.99 14.04 15.35
N MET A 121 -29.84 15.32 15.70
CA MET A 121 -30.72 16.41 15.26
C MET A 121 -30.60 16.64 13.74
N LEU A 122 -29.37 16.67 13.20
CA LEU A 122 -29.12 16.81 11.76
C LEU A 122 -29.67 15.62 10.98
N LYS A 123 -29.44 14.38 11.43
CA LYS A 123 -29.96 13.17 10.76
C LYS A 123 -31.49 13.11 10.74
N LYS A 124 -32.15 13.66 11.77
CA LYS A 124 -33.62 13.63 11.90
C LYS A 124 -34.29 14.92 11.42
N HIS A 125 -33.54 15.91 10.92
CA HIS A 125 -34.03 17.25 10.58
C HIS A 125 -34.88 17.89 11.69
N SER A 126 -34.53 17.65 12.96
CA SER A 126 -35.33 18.07 14.12
C SER A 126 -34.44 18.67 15.18
N PHE A 127 -34.80 19.88 15.66
CA PHE A 127 -34.03 20.63 16.68
C PHE A 127 -34.43 20.30 18.13
N GLN A 128 -35.18 19.22 18.34
CA GLN A 128 -35.64 18.81 19.67
C GLN A 128 -34.57 17.99 20.38
N HIS A 129 -34.35 18.20 21.68
CA HIS A 129 -33.28 17.53 22.45
C HIS A 129 -33.65 16.05 22.74
N PRO A 130 -33.12 15.03 22.02
CA PRO A 130 -33.48 13.62 22.20
C PRO A 130 -33.27 13.06 23.61
N PHE A 131 -32.41 13.68 24.43
CA PHE A 131 -32.13 13.22 25.79
C PHE A 131 -33.02 13.84 26.87
N LYS A 132 -33.96 14.73 26.50
CA LYS A 132 -34.96 15.26 27.44
C LYS A 132 -36.13 14.27 27.53
N MET A 133 -35.85 13.05 28.00
CA MET A 133 -36.85 12.02 28.24
C MET A 133 -36.78 11.62 29.72
N ASN A 134 -37.83 11.94 30.46
CA ASN A 134 -38.08 11.41 31.80
C ASN A 134 -37.91 9.88 31.79
N ALA A 135 -37.44 9.34 32.91
CA ALA A 135 -36.88 7.99 33.11
C ALA A 135 -37.81 6.79 32.81
N PHE A 136 -38.39 6.70 31.60
CA PHE A 136 -39.37 5.68 31.26
C PHE A 136 -39.31 5.14 29.83
N ILE A 137 -38.13 5.17 29.17
CA ILE A 137 -37.92 4.40 27.93
C ILE A 137 -36.71 3.49 28.09
N LYS A 138 -36.94 2.33 28.70
CA LYS A 138 -36.01 1.20 28.75
C LYS A 138 -36.09 0.31 27.49
N GLU A 139 -36.90 0.66 26.48
CA GLU A 139 -37.33 -0.33 25.48
C GLU A 139 -37.10 0.02 24.00
N GLN A 140 -36.54 1.18 23.64
CA GLN A 140 -36.43 1.57 22.22
C GLN A 140 -35.02 1.71 21.63
N PHE A 141 -33.96 1.40 22.39
CA PHE A 141 -32.60 1.30 21.83
C PHE A 141 -32.23 -0.10 21.33
N ALA A 142 -33.12 -1.09 21.48
CA ALA A 142 -32.85 -2.48 21.08
C ALA A 142 -33.08 -2.79 19.58
N ARG A 143 -33.56 -1.84 18.75
CA ARG A 143 -34.00 -2.16 17.37
C ARG A 143 -33.60 -1.16 16.27
N ALA A 144 -32.68 -0.25 16.52
CA ALA A 144 -32.05 0.51 15.44
C ALA A 144 -30.72 -0.16 15.07
N GLY A 145 -30.66 -0.71 13.86
CA GLY A 145 -29.56 -1.50 13.32
C GLY A 145 -28.17 -0.89 13.52
N ARG A 146 -27.24 -1.83 13.71
CA ARG A 146 -25.78 -1.75 13.67
C ARG A 146 -25.23 -0.48 13.02
N SER A 147 -24.31 0.17 13.71
CA SER A 147 -23.47 1.27 13.21
C SER A 147 -22.79 0.85 11.90
N HIS A 148 -22.92 1.64 10.84
CA HIS A 148 -22.20 1.47 9.56
C HIS A 148 -20.66 1.66 9.68
N SER A 149 -20.13 1.82 10.90
CA SER A 149 -18.73 2.12 11.18
C SER A 149 -17.89 0.89 11.47
N ALA A 150 -18.50 -0.29 11.62
CA ALA A 150 -17.76 -1.54 11.76
C ALA A 150 -17.64 -2.19 10.37
N PRO A 151 -16.43 -2.35 9.80
CA PRO A 151 -16.23 -3.28 8.71
C PRO A 151 -16.73 -4.66 9.16
N GLY A 152 -17.49 -5.33 8.30
CA GLY A 152 -17.87 -6.72 8.52
C GLY A 152 -16.64 -7.60 8.72
N SER A 153 -16.83 -8.67 9.47
CA SER A 153 -15.96 -9.84 9.61
C SER A 153 -15.01 -10.04 8.42
N TYR A 154 -13.71 -10.23 8.72
CA TYR A 154 -12.67 -10.64 7.79
C TYR A 154 -12.91 -12.08 7.29
N GLU A 155 -13.97 -12.30 6.54
CA GLU A 155 -14.14 -13.52 5.77
C GLU A 155 -13.32 -13.37 4.48
N PHE A 156 -12.10 -13.92 4.51
CA PHE A 156 -11.20 -14.03 3.36
C PHE A 156 -11.79 -15.05 2.38
N PHE A 157 -12.76 -14.64 1.56
CA PHE A 157 -13.22 -15.44 0.44
C PHE A 157 -12.71 -14.87 -0.89
N LEU A 158 -12.00 -15.75 -1.58
CA LEU A 158 -11.57 -15.71 -2.96
C LEU A 158 -12.75 -15.37 -3.89
N ASP A 159 -12.99 -14.08 -4.16
CA ASP A 159 -13.69 -13.68 -5.38
C ASP A 159 -13.33 -12.22 -5.75
N ARG A 160 -12.07 -12.03 -6.13
CA ARG A 160 -11.66 -10.78 -6.79
C ARG A 160 -12.26 -10.78 -8.19
N LYS A 161 -13.46 -10.23 -8.35
CA LYS A 161 -14.00 -9.89 -9.68
C LYS A 161 -13.02 -8.95 -10.39
N MET A 162 -12.49 -9.40 -11.53
CA MET A 162 -11.78 -8.54 -12.48
C MET A 162 -12.71 -7.39 -12.88
N SER A 163 -12.26 -6.15 -12.65
CA SER A 163 -12.94 -4.98 -13.21
C SER A 163 -12.81 -5.05 -14.73
N LEU A 164 -13.94 -5.10 -15.42
CA LEU A 164 -14.03 -5.14 -16.89
C LEU A 164 -14.15 -3.75 -17.51
N ASP A 165 -13.94 -2.67 -16.74
CA ASP A 165 -13.96 -1.32 -17.27
C ASP A 165 -12.58 -0.92 -17.82
N THR A 166 -12.29 -1.35 -19.05
CA THR A 166 -11.18 -0.85 -19.88
C THR A 166 -11.64 0.28 -20.81
N SER A 167 -12.62 1.08 -20.41
CA SER A 167 -13.21 2.13 -21.26
C SER A 167 -12.70 3.55 -20.95
N LEU A 168 -11.54 3.69 -20.30
CA LEU A 168 -10.88 4.98 -20.16
C LEU A 168 -9.95 5.22 -21.37
N PRO A 169 -10.10 6.34 -22.10
CA PRO A 169 -9.17 6.69 -23.17
C PRO A 169 -7.77 6.90 -22.59
N ALA A 170 -6.74 6.58 -23.39
CA ALA A 170 -5.36 6.81 -23.03
C ALA A 170 -5.11 8.32 -22.81
N VAL A 171 -4.21 8.63 -21.87
CA VAL A 171 -3.74 10.00 -21.64
C VAL A 171 -2.79 10.34 -22.78
N ASP A 172 -3.16 11.28 -23.65
CA ASP A 172 -2.25 11.85 -24.64
C ASP A 172 -1.40 12.94 -23.97
N GLU A 173 -0.08 12.82 -24.10
CA GLU A 173 0.85 13.86 -23.70
C GLU A 173 0.71 15.06 -24.64
N LEU A 174 0.43 16.24 -24.08
CA LEU A 174 0.44 17.48 -24.86
C LEU A 174 1.89 17.80 -25.24
N GLU A 175 2.22 17.74 -26.53
CA GLU A 175 3.48 18.28 -27.05
C GLU A 175 3.54 19.77 -26.75
N VAL A 176 4.39 20.14 -25.79
CA VAL A 176 4.74 21.53 -25.54
C VAL A 176 5.67 21.99 -26.66
N SER A 177 5.16 22.87 -27.52
CA SER A 177 5.93 23.53 -28.57
C SER A 177 7.12 24.29 -27.97
N PRO A 178 8.31 24.24 -28.59
CA PRO A 178 9.52 24.88 -28.05
C PRO A 178 9.50 26.42 -28.04
N GLU A 179 8.38 27.06 -28.38
CA GLU A 179 8.24 28.53 -28.41
C GLU A 179 7.70 29.14 -27.10
N ASP A 180 7.32 28.34 -26.10
CA ASP A 180 6.84 28.81 -24.78
C ASP A 180 7.86 28.65 -23.63
N ARG A 181 9.16 28.85 -23.92
CA ARG A 181 10.20 29.04 -22.88
C ARG A 181 10.85 30.41 -22.94
#